data_AF-A0A8S3ZKB4-F1
#
_entry.id   AF-A0A8S3ZKB4-F1
#
_cell.length_a   1.000
_cell.length_b   1.000
_cell.length_c   1.000
_cell.angle_alpha   90.00
_cell.angle_beta   90.00
_cell.angle_gamma   90.00
#
_symmetry.space_group_name_H-M   'P 1'
#
loop_
_entity.id
_entity.type
_entity.pdbx_description
1 polymer ?
#
loop_
_entity_poly.entity_id
_entity_poly.type
_entity_poly.pdbx_seq_one_letter_code
_entity_poly.pdbx_strand_id
1 'polypeptide(L)'
;IENVVLEVPFPKSVLNVTLTCNQGKNSFDPVSKLMTWDVGKIDPNKLPNIKGTITLQTGVPVPESNPTISVMFTINTLAISGLKVNRLDMYGE
;
A
#
# COMPACT_ATOMS: atom_id res chain seq x y z
N ILE A 1 2.44 -8.44 10.56
CA ILE A 1 2.93 -7.45 9.58
C ILE A 1 2.39 -6.10 10.03
N GLU A 2 3.26 -5.10 10.15
CA GLU A 2 2.96 -3.79 10.72
C GLU A 2 3.31 -2.68 9.74
N ASN A 3 2.81 -1.47 10.01
CA ASN A 3 3.03 -0.27 9.18
C ASN A 3 2.74 -0.52 7.70
N VAL A 4 1.63 -1.22 7.42
CA VAL A 4 1.25 -1.54 6.05
C VAL A 4 0.61 -0.33 5.39
N VAL A 5 1.23 0.15 4.33
CA VAL A 5 0.77 1.27 3.51
C VAL A 5 0.75 0.82 2.05
N LEU A 6 -0.32 1.14 1.34
CA LEU A 6 -0.45 0.91 -0.10
C LEU A 6 -0.47 2.24 -0.84
N GLU A 7 0.20 2.27 -1.98
CA GLU A 7 0.21 3.38 -2.91
C GLU A 7 -0.21 2.91 -4.31
N VAL A 8 -1.14 3.64 -4.91
CA VAL A 8 -1.68 3.33 -6.23
C VAL A 8 -1.69 4.61 -7.07
N PRO A 9 -0.78 4.75 -8.06
CA PRO A 9 -0.81 5.86 -8.99
C PRO A 9 -1.91 5.63 -10.03
N PHE A 10 -2.84 6.55 -10.13
CA PHE A 10 -3.91 6.53 -11.13
C PHE A 10 -3.53 7.33 -12.38
N PRO A 11 -4.08 6.96 -13.56
CA PRO A 11 -3.90 7.74 -14.77
C PRO A 11 -4.60 9.09 -14.67
N LYS A 12 -4.15 10.07 -15.47
CA LYS A 12 -4.70 11.44 -15.48
C LYS A 12 -6.20 11.51 -15.77
N SER A 13 -6.75 10.49 -16.43
CA SER A 13 -8.18 10.36 -16.73
C SER A 13 -9.04 10.13 -15.49
N VAL A 14 -8.47 9.74 -14.35
CA VAL A 14 -9.20 9.58 -13.08
C VAL A 14 -9.47 10.96 -12.47
N LEU A 15 -10.75 11.28 -12.33
CA LEU A 15 -11.22 12.52 -11.71
C LEU A 15 -11.34 12.37 -10.19
N ASN A 16 -11.93 11.27 -9.74
CA ASN A 16 -12.21 11.02 -8.34
C ASN A 16 -12.14 9.52 -8.02
N VAL A 17 -11.88 9.20 -6.77
CA VAL A 17 -11.78 7.84 -6.23
C VAL A 17 -12.54 7.80 -4.91
N THR A 18 -13.66 7.07 -4.88
CA THR A 18 -14.49 6.92 -3.69
C THR A 18 -14.35 5.50 -3.17
N LEU A 19 -13.66 5.33 -2.04
CA LEU A 19 -13.32 4.01 -1.51
C LEU A 19 -13.76 3.84 -0.06
N THR A 20 -14.24 2.64 0.23
CA THR A 20 -14.58 2.16 1.57
C THR A 20 -13.61 1.05 1.94
N CYS A 21 -12.81 1.29 2.97
CA CYS A 21 -11.91 0.28 3.56
C CYS A 21 -12.51 -0.30 4.83
N ASN A 22 -12.36 -1.61 5.06
CA ASN A 22 -12.82 -2.26 6.30
C ASN A 22 -11.86 -2.02 7.49
N GLN A 23 -10.68 -1.47 7.20
CA GLN A 23 -9.59 -1.23 8.13
C GLN A 23 -8.74 -0.06 7.61
N GLY A 24 -8.21 0.74 8.53
CA GLY A 24 -7.29 1.81 8.19
C GLY A 24 -7.99 3.02 7.58
N LYS A 25 -7.23 3.87 6.89
CA LYS A 25 -7.71 5.10 6.25
C LYS A 25 -7.18 5.18 4.83
N ASN A 26 -8.04 5.57 3.90
CA ASN A 26 -7.65 5.84 2.52
C ASN A 26 -7.75 7.34 2.21
N SER A 27 -6.92 7.77 1.27
CA SER A 27 -6.92 9.14 0.74
C SER A 27 -6.57 9.11 -0.74
N PHE A 28 -7.06 10.09 -1.48
CA PHE A 28 -6.74 10.29 -2.89
C PHE A 28 -6.43 11.76 -3.11
N ASP A 29 -5.27 12.04 -3.68
CA ASP A 29 -4.91 13.38 -4.12
C ASP A 29 -5.27 13.55 -5.61
N PRO A 30 -6.26 14.41 -5.95
CA PRO A 30 -6.67 14.62 -7.33
C PRO A 30 -5.63 15.35 -8.17
N VAL A 31 -4.60 15.97 -7.57
CA VAL A 31 -3.52 16.66 -8.28
C VAL A 31 -2.44 15.67 -8.70
N SER A 32 -1.83 14.94 -7.75
CA SER A 32 -0.82 13.92 -8.06
C SER A 32 -1.40 12.63 -8.64
N LYS A 33 -2.72 12.44 -8.54
CA LYS A 33 -3.44 11.19 -8.87
C LYS A 33 -2.96 10.00 -8.06
N LEU A 34 -2.38 10.23 -6.89
CA LEU A 34 -1.93 9.18 -5.99
C LEU A 34 -3.04 8.84 -4.99
N MET A 35 -3.38 7.56 -4.91
CA MET A 35 -4.17 7.03 -3.82
C MET A 35 -3.26 6.35 -2.81
N THR A 36 -3.49 6.63 -1.54
CA THR A 36 -2.77 6.03 -0.41
C THR A 36 -3.76 5.36 0.52
N TRP A 37 -3.45 4.15 0.97
CA TRP A 37 -4.20 3.44 2.00
C TRP A 37 -3.27 3.01 3.12
N ASP A 38 -3.42 3.66 4.27
CA ASP A 38 -2.76 3.28 5.51
C ASP A 38 -3.62 2.22 6.22
N VAL A 39 -3.19 0.97 6.15
CA VAL A 39 -3.85 -0.20 6.73
C VAL A 39 -3.47 -0.37 8.21
N GLY A 40 -2.24 0.01 8.56
CA GLY A 40 -1.64 -0.26 9.87
C GLY A 40 -1.20 -1.72 10.03
N LYS A 41 -1.71 -2.40 11.07
CA LYS A 41 -1.32 -3.78 11.43
C LYS A 41 -2.28 -4.81 10.86
N ILE A 42 -1.76 -5.84 10.19
CA ILE A 42 -2.59 -6.93 9.65
C ILE A 42 -2.83 -8.00 10.72
N ASP A 43 -4.12 -8.27 10.99
CA ASP A 43 -4.59 -9.43 11.76
C ASP A 43 -4.93 -10.59 10.79
N PRO A 44 -4.30 -11.76 10.90
CA PRO A 44 -4.61 -12.92 10.06
C PRO A 44 -6.07 -13.38 10.15
N ASN A 45 -6.76 -13.12 11.25
CA ASN A 45 -8.16 -13.52 11.44
C ASN A 45 -9.14 -12.60 10.72
N LYS A 46 -8.72 -11.37 10.40
CA LYS A 46 -9.56 -10.37 9.74
C LYS A 46 -8.76 -9.61 8.70
N LEU A 47 -8.79 -10.14 7.48
CA LEU A 47 -8.01 -9.57 6.38
C LEU A 47 -8.50 -8.17 5.99
N PRO A 48 -7.58 -7.22 5.76
CA PRO A 48 -7.92 -5.88 5.30
C PRO A 48 -8.41 -5.93 3.84
N ASN A 49 -9.42 -5.13 3.51
CA ASN A 49 -9.90 -4.94 2.15
C ASN A 49 -10.39 -3.50 1.92
N ILE A 50 -10.32 -3.08 0.67
CA ILE A 50 -10.79 -1.79 0.20
C ILE A 50 -11.56 -1.98 -1.11
N LYS A 51 -12.71 -1.33 -1.23
CA LYS A 51 -13.63 -1.45 -2.37
C LYS A 51 -14.27 -0.11 -2.66
N GLY A 52 -14.64 0.16 -3.90
CA GLY A 52 -15.38 1.36 -4.23
C GLY A 52 -15.40 1.65 -5.72
N THR A 53 -15.57 2.92 -6.06
CA THR A 53 -15.75 3.39 -7.44
C THR A 53 -14.69 4.40 -7.83
N ILE A 54 -14.26 4.33 -9.07
CA ILE A 54 -13.32 5.26 -9.68
C ILE A 54 -14.07 6.00 -10.78
N THR A 55 -14.07 7.33 -10.72
CA THR A 55 -14.73 8.18 -11.71
C THR A 55 -13.71 8.62 -12.75
N LEU A 56 -13.97 8.29 -14.01
CA LEU A 56 -13.15 8.70 -15.15
C LEU A 56 -13.73 9.95 -15.82
N GLN A 57 -12.86 10.68 -16.52
CA GLN A 57 -13.26 11.77 -17.38
C GLN A 57 -14.12 11.26 -18.55
N THR A 58 -15.25 11.91 -18.80
CA THR A 58 -16.18 11.56 -19.87
C THR A 58 -15.51 11.60 -21.24
N GLY A 59 -15.74 10.58 -22.06
CA GLY A 59 -15.20 10.49 -23.42
C GLY A 59 -13.78 9.93 -23.52
N VAL A 60 -13.13 9.61 -22.39
CA VAL A 60 -11.84 8.90 -22.38
C VAL A 60 -12.09 7.38 -22.31
N PRO A 61 -11.38 6.57 -23.11
CA PRO A 61 -11.46 5.11 -22.98
C PRO A 61 -11.01 4.66 -21.58
N VAL A 62 -11.52 3.52 -21.14
CA VAL A 62 -11.05 2.88 -19.91
C VAL A 62 -9.55 2.62 -20.04
N PRO A 63 -8.73 2.92 -19.00
CA PRO A 63 -7.30 2.63 -19.04
C PRO A 63 -7.03 1.18 -19.45
N GLU A 64 -6.10 0.97 -20.37
CA GLU A 64 -5.81 -0.36 -20.94
C GLU A 64 -5.14 -1.32 -19.94
N SER A 65 -4.60 -0.78 -18.83
CA SER A 65 -3.95 -1.56 -17.79
C SER A 65 -4.41 -1.15 -16.39
N ASN A 66 -4.41 -2.14 -15.50
CA ASN A 66 -4.63 -1.91 -14.08
C ASN A 66 -3.41 -1.14 -13.50
N PRO A 67 -3.63 -0.17 -12.60
CA PRO A 67 -2.53 0.55 -11.99
C PRO A 67 -1.66 -0.39 -11.16
N THR A 68 -0.36 -0.11 -11.10
CA THR A 68 0.55 -0.81 -10.19
C THR A 68 0.17 -0.53 -8.74
N ILE A 69 0.22 -1.54 -7.89
CA ILE A 69 -0.02 -1.38 -6.46
C ILE A 69 1.32 -1.58 -5.75
N SER A 70 1.84 -0.51 -5.16
CA SER A 70 3.04 -0.56 -4.33
C SER A 70 2.62 -0.81 -2.88
N VAL A 71 3.30 -1.75 -2.22
CA VAL A 71 3.01 -2.14 -0.83
C VAL A 71 4.26 -1.94 0.01
N MET A 72 4.14 -1.11 1.04
CA MET A 72 5.19 -0.85 2.02
C MET A 72 4.75 -1.48 3.34
N PHE A 73 5.65 -2.21 4.00
CA PHE A 73 5.35 -2.87 5.27
C PHE A 73 6.60 -3.15 6.08
N THR A 74 6.41 -3.41 7.37
CA THR A 74 7.46 -3.84 8.29
C THR A 74 7.13 -5.22 8.86
N ILE A 75 8.13 -6.10 8.92
CA ILE A 75 8.05 -7.35 9.67
C ILE A 75 9.16 -7.35 10.71
N ASN A 76 8.77 -7.25 11.97
CA ASN A 76 9.72 -7.26 13.08
C ASN A 76 10.38 -8.65 13.19
N THR A 77 11.64 -8.67 13.60
CA THR A 77 12.40 -9.89 13.90
C THR A 77 12.52 -10.90 12.75
N LEU A 78 12.33 -10.46 11.49
CA LEU A 78 12.43 -11.32 10.32
C LEU A 78 13.39 -10.73 9.29
N ALA A 79 14.43 -11.50 8.94
CA ALA A 79 15.24 -11.27 7.75
C ALA A 79 14.81 -12.27 6.66
N ILE A 80 14.11 -11.79 5.63
CA ILE A 80 13.55 -12.67 4.59
C ILE A 80 14.62 -13.39 3.75
N SER A 81 15.83 -12.84 3.69
CA SER A 81 17.00 -13.49 3.07
C SER A 81 17.48 -14.74 3.85
N GLY A 82 16.97 -14.96 5.06
CA GLY A 82 17.45 -16.02 5.95
C GLY A 82 18.75 -15.68 6.67
N LEU A 83 19.26 -14.45 6.53
CA LEU A 83 20.47 -14.00 7.21
C LEU A 83 20.29 -14.11 8.74
N LYS A 84 21.27 -14.73 9.39
CA LYS A 84 21.33 -14.85 10.84
C LYS A 84 22.71 -14.41 11.32
N VAL A 85 22.74 -13.62 12.39
CA VAL A 85 23.99 -13.26 13.05
C VAL A 85 24.44 -14.45 13.88
N ASN A 86 25.64 -14.95 13.62
CA ASN A 86 26.21 -16.07 14.37
C ASN A 86 26.81 -15.59 15.70
N ARG A 87 27.73 -14.64 15.64
CA ARG A 87 28.40 -14.05 16.80
C ARG A 87 28.88 -12.64 16.50
N LEU A 88 29.05 -11.85 17.55
CA LEU A 88 29.72 -10.55 17.54
C LEU A 88 30.85 -10.61 18.56
N ASP A 89 32.09 -10.66 18.09
CA ASP A 89 33.28 -10.63 18.95
C ASP A 89 33.71 -9.17 19.12
N MET A 90 33.83 -8.70 20.36
CA MET A 90 34.33 -7.36 20.71
C MET A 90 35.60 -7.50 21.53
N TYR A 91 36.66 -6.78 21.15
CA TYR A 91 37.92 -6.73 21.88
C TYR A 91 38.17 -5.30 22.33
N GLY A 92 38.41 -5.11 23.62
CA GLY A 92 38.84 -3.84 24.21
C GLY A 92 40.37 -3.82 24.39
N GLU A 93 40.94 -2.61 24.34
CA GLU A 93 42.29 -2.34 24.87
C GLU A 93 42.30 -2.41 26.40
#